data_AF-A0A0C2VDH0-F1
#
_entry.id   AF-A0A0C2VDH0-F1
#
_cell.length_a   1.000
_cell.length_b   1.000
_cell.length_c   1.000
_cell.angle_alpha   90.00
_cell.angle_beta   90.00
_cell.angle_gamma   90.00
#
_symmetry.space_group_name_H-M   'P 1'
#
loop_
_entity.id
_entity.type
_entity.pdbx_description
1 polymer ?
#
loop_
_entity_poly.entity_id
_entity_poly.type
_entity_poly.pdbx_seq_one_letter_code
_entity_poly.pdbx_strand_id
1 'polypeptide(L)'
;METKVTAALTPAQRKVFRAIIQFMDQNHYPPTVREVADLAGNLSTSTVHAHLQKIREKGYIGFISTKPRALWINERSETAYEQYSANHI
;
A
#
# COMPACT_ATOMS: atom_id res chain seq x y z
N MET A 1 -2.92 4.91 19.80
CA MET A 1 -2.95 6.25 19.16
C MET A 1 -2.96 6.04 17.66
N GLU A 2 -4.08 6.29 16.99
CA GLU A 2 -4.24 6.12 15.53
C GLU A 2 -3.27 7.03 14.77
N THR A 3 -2.32 6.42 14.06
CA THR A 3 -1.24 7.10 13.37
C THR A 3 -1.77 7.91 12.18
N LYS A 4 -1.39 9.20 12.14
CA LYS A 4 -1.83 10.27 11.22
C LYS A 4 -1.61 10.03 9.72
N VAL A 5 -1.09 8.89 9.31
CA VAL A 5 -0.66 8.63 7.91
C VAL A 5 -1.84 8.47 6.95
N THR A 6 -2.99 7.99 7.43
CA THR A 6 -4.12 7.66 6.54
C THR A 6 -5.20 8.74 6.38
N ALA A 7 -5.01 9.92 7.01
CA ALA A 7 -6.02 10.99 7.02
C ALA A 7 -6.32 11.57 5.61
N ALA A 8 -5.33 11.59 4.70
CA ALA A 8 -5.54 12.10 3.33
C ALA A 8 -6.00 11.02 2.33
N LEU A 9 -6.08 9.75 2.73
CA LEU A 9 -6.57 8.65 1.89
C LEU A 9 -8.04 8.39 2.15
N THR A 10 -8.82 8.19 1.08
CA THR A 10 -10.22 7.76 1.22
C THR A 10 -10.29 6.36 1.84
N PRO A 11 -11.43 5.95 2.42
CA PRO A 11 -11.55 4.61 3.02
C PRO A 11 -11.17 3.48 2.06
N ALA A 12 -11.53 3.59 0.77
CA ALA A 12 -11.15 2.62 -0.26
C ALA A 12 -9.64 2.62 -0.55
N GLN A 13 -9.02 3.80 -0.69
CA GLN A 13 -7.57 3.92 -0.88
C GLN A 13 -6.79 3.38 0.31
N ARG A 14 -7.32 3.58 1.53
CA ARG A 14 -6.74 3.07 2.77
C ARG A 14 -6.75 1.55 2.81
N LYS A 15 -7.82 0.90 2.34
CA LYS A 15 -7.87 -0.56 2.20
C LYS A 15 -6.79 -1.07 1.26
N VAL A 16 -6.65 -0.47 0.08
CA VAL A 16 -5.62 -0.82 -0.90
C VAL A 16 -4.21 -0.62 -0.32
N PHE A 17 -3.97 0.50 0.35
CA PHE A 17 -2.67 0.78 0.96
C PHE A 17 -2.32 -0.21 2.09
N ARG A 18 -3.29 -0.53 2.96
CA ARG A 18 -3.11 -1.54 4.01
C ARG A 18 -2.86 -2.93 3.44
N ALA A 19 -3.57 -3.32 2.39
CA ALA A 19 -3.35 -4.59 1.70
C ALA A 19 -1.91 -4.72 1.19
N ILE A 20 -1.34 -3.62 0.66
CA ILE A 20 0.06 -3.61 0.21
C ILE A 20 1.03 -3.81 1.38
N ILE A 21 0.85 -3.07 2.48
CA ILE A 21 1.71 -3.19 3.67
C ILE A 21 1.65 -4.61 4.22
N GLN A 22 0.43 -5.12 4.45
CA GLN A 22 0.22 -6.46 5.00
C GLN A 22 0.86 -7.52 4.12
N PHE A 23 0.75 -7.41 2.80
CA PHE A 23 1.36 -8.37 1.90
C PHE A 23 2.89 -8.34 1.99
N MET A 24 3.50 -7.15 1.98
CA MET A 24 4.96 -7.02 2.03
C MET A 24 5.54 -7.48 3.36
N ASP A 25 4.83 -7.27 4.46
CA ASP A 25 5.23 -7.77 5.76
C ASP A 25 5.17 -9.30 5.83
N GLN A 26 4.10 -9.89 5.30
CA GLN A 26 3.94 -11.35 5.31
C GLN A 26 4.89 -12.06 4.34
N ASN A 27 5.10 -11.50 3.15
CA ASN A 27 5.75 -12.19 2.04
C ASN A 27 7.17 -11.68 1.76
N HIS A 28 7.57 -10.53 2.33
CA HIS A 28 8.88 -9.90 2.13
C HIS A 28 9.19 -9.52 0.67
N TYR A 29 8.16 -9.40 -0.18
CA TYR A 29 8.26 -8.90 -1.55
C TYR A 29 7.03 -8.06 -1.93
N PRO A 30 7.15 -7.15 -2.92
CA PRO A 30 6.05 -6.28 -3.31
C PRO A 30 4.91 -7.05 -4.00
N PRO A 31 3.65 -6.79 -3.66
CA PRO A 31 2.51 -7.47 -4.24
C PRO A 31 2.27 -7.08 -5.69
N THR A 32 1.64 -7.98 -6.41
CA THR A 32 1.03 -7.73 -7.71
C THR A 32 -0.34 -7.06 -7.55
N VAL A 33 -0.82 -6.42 -8.62
CA VAL A 33 -2.16 -5.80 -8.66
C VAL A 33 -3.25 -6.78 -8.30
N ARG A 34 -3.11 -8.06 -8.68
CA ARG A 34 -4.09 -9.11 -8.40
C ARG A 34 -4.11 -9.47 -6.91
N GLU A 35 -2.96 -9.67 -6.30
CA GLU A 35 -2.84 -9.94 -4.86
C GLU A 35 -3.40 -8.78 -4.01
N VAL A 36 -3.14 -7.53 -4.43
CA VAL A 36 -3.74 -6.35 -3.78
C VAL A 36 -5.26 -6.36 -3.94
N ALA A 37 -5.79 -6.79 -5.09
CA ALA A 37 -7.23 -6.86 -5.35
C ALA A 37 -7.93 -7.86 -4.42
N ASP A 38 -7.33 -9.03 -4.27
CA ASP A 38 -7.83 -10.11 -3.42
C ASP A 38 -7.82 -9.65 -1.94
N LEU A 39 -6.71 -9.09 -1.47
CA LEU A 39 -6.56 -8.62 -0.09
C LEU A 39 -7.40 -7.36 0.23
N ALA A 40 -7.66 -6.49 -0.74
CA ALA A 40 -8.47 -5.28 -0.54
C ALA A 40 -9.99 -5.53 -0.54
N GLY A 41 -10.41 -6.79 -0.70
CA GLY A 41 -11.81 -7.23 -0.69
C GLY A 41 -12.38 -7.56 -2.08
N ASN A 42 -11.62 -8.30 -2.89
CA ASN A 42 -12.00 -8.72 -4.24
C ASN A 42 -12.41 -7.57 -5.18
N LEU A 43 -11.62 -6.50 -5.17
CA LEU A 43 -11.81 -5.42 -6.12
C LEU A 43 -11.41 -5.86 -7.53
N SER A 44 -11.97 -5.23 -8.56
CA SER A 44 -11.46 -5.45 -9.92
C SER A 44 -10.03 -4.90 -10.04
N THR A 45 -9.19 -5.55 -10.85
CA THR A 45 -7.80 -5.10 -11.10
C THR A 45 -7.74 -3.66 -11.63
N SER A 46 -8.71 -3.26 -12.45
CA SER A 46 -8.86 -1.88 -12.94
C SER A 46 -9.15 -0.88 -11.82
N THR A 47 -10.01 -1.25 -10.87
CA THR A 47 -10.31 -0.43 -9.68
C THR A 47 -9.07 -0.27 -8.81
N VAL A 48 -8.32 -1.36 -8.59
CA VAL A 48 -7.06 -1.32 -7.83
C VAL A 48 -6.05 -0.42 -8.53
N HIS A 49 -5.87 -0.56 -9.84
CA HIS A 49 -4.95 0.28 -10.61
C HIS A 49 -5.27 1.78 -10.45
N ALA A 50 -6.55 2.16 -10.54
CA ALA A 50 -6.98 3.54 -10.33
C ALA A 50 -6.70 4.03 -8.89
N HIS A 51 -6.88 3.17 -7.89
CA HIS A 51 -6.53 3.52 -6.51
C HIS A 51 -5.02 3.68 -6.33
N LEU A 52 -4.21 2.77 -6.88
CA LEU A 52 -2.75 2.83 -6.82
C LEU A 52 -2.22 4.12 -7.46
N GLN A 53 -2.74 4.51 -8.62
CA GLN A 53 -2.36 5.78 -9.25
C GLN A 53 -2.64 6.98 -8.34
N LYS A 54 -3.83 7.06 -7.73
CA LYS A 54 -4.18 8.16 -6.80
C LYS A 54 -3.33 8.15 -5.53
N ILE A 55 -3.00 6.97 -5.00
CA ILE A 55 -2.13 6.83 -3.82
C ILE A 55 -0.70 7.26 -4.18
N ARG A 56 -0.24 6.94 -5.40
CA ARG A 56 1.05 7.37 -5.95
C ARG A 56 1.13 8.88 -6.12
N GLU A 57 0.12 9.48 -6.73
CA GLU A 57 0.02 10.94 -6.92
C GLU A 57 0.07 11.69 -5.58
N LYS A 58 -0.50 11.09 -4.53
CA LYS A 58 -0.44 11.62 -3.17
C LYS A 58 0.91 11.40 -2.48
N GLY A 59 1.84 10.67 -3.10
CA GLY A 59 3.19 10.44 -2.61
C GLY A 59 3.31 9.36 -1.54
N TYR A 60 2.34 8.45 -1.43
CA TYR A 60 2.38 7.35 -0.44
C TYR A 60 3.09 6.10 -0.96
N ILE A 61 3.02 5.85 -2.27
CA ILE A 61 3.68 4.72 -2.93
C ILE A 61 4.42 5.20 -4.18
N GLY A 62 5.50 4.52 -4.55
CA GLY A 62 6.20 4.71 -5.82
C GLY A 62 6.28 3.42 -6.62
N PHE A 63 6.40 3.55 -7.94
CA PHE A 63 6.62 2.44 -8.87
C PHE A 63 7.86 2.72 -9.71
N ILE A 64 8.72 1.71 -9.93
CA ILE A 64 9.73 1.79 -10.99
C ILE A 64 9.03 1.43 -12.31
N SER A 65 8.90 2.40 -13.21
CA SER A 65 8.17 2.31 -14.48
C SER A 65 8.56 1.10 -15.36
N THR A 66 9.81 0.63 -15.26
CA THR A 66 10.34 -0.51 -16.04
C THR A 66 10.17 -1.87 -15.35
N LYS A 67 9.69 -1.92 -14.10
CA LYS A 67 9.48 -3.15 -13.34
C LYS A 67 8.22 -3.00 -12.46
N PRO A 68 7.06 -3.57 -12.85
CA PRO A 68 5.83 -3.49 -12.05
C PRO A 68 5.95 -4.11 -10.64
N ARG A 69 7.03 -4.88 -10.37
CA ARG A 69 7.42 -5.45 -9.08
C ARG A 69 8.28 -4.54 -8.20
N ALA A 70 8.32 -3.23 -8.44
CA ALA A 70 9.06 -2.30 -7.58
C ALA A 70 8.10 -1.29 -6.97
N LEU A 71 7.18 -1.81 -6.16
CA LEU A 71 6.36 -1.02 -5.28
C LEU A 71 7.20 -0.67 -4.06
N TRP A 72 7.40 0.63 -3.80
CA TRP A 72 8.09 1.10 -2.59
C TRP A 72 7.20 2.10 -1.85
N ILE A 73 7.25 2.06 -0.52
CA ILE A 73 6.52 2.97 0.36
C ILE A 73 7.41 4.18 0.64
N ASN A 74 6.88 5.39 0.45
CA ASN A 74 7.62 6.62 0.67
C ASN A 74 7.69 6.98 2.17
N GLU A 75 8.80 7.59 2.62
CA GLU A 75 9.02 8.02 4.01
C GLU A 75 7.93 8.97 4.57
N ARG A 76 7.15 9.63 3.70
CA ARG A 76 5.95 10.37 4.13
C ARG A 76 4.86 9.47 4.77
N SER A 77 5.08 8.16 4.76
CA SER A 77 4.29 7.12 5.43
C SER A 77 5.09 6.22 6.38
N GLU A 78 6.33 6.59 6.70
CA GLU A 78 7.30 5.83 7.49
C GLU A 78 6.80 5.46 8.89
N THR A 79 5.99 6.34 9.49
CA THR A 79 5.37 6.08 10.80
C THR A 79 4.44 4.86 10.83
N ALA A 80 3.92 4.41 9.68
CA ALA A 80 3.15 3.17 9.60
C ALA A 80 4.03 1.91 9.48
N TYR A 81 5.23 2.02 8.90
CA TYR A 81 6.17 0.91 8.75
C TYR A 81 6.98 0.69 10.02
N GLU A 82 7.45 1.76 10.65
CA GLU A 82 8.17 1.70 11.93
C GLU A 82 7.28 1.16 13.07
N GLN A 83 6.01 1.59 13.16
CA GLN A 83 5.10 1.06 14.18
C GLN A 83 4.64 -0.39 13.93
N TYR A 84 4.59 -0.83 12.68
CA TYR A 84 4.24 -2.21 12.35
C TYR A 84 5.43 -3.15 12.61
N SER A 85 6.63 -2.72 12.22
CA SER A 85 7.89 -3.44 12.49
C SER A 85 8.23 -3.48 13.99
N ALA A 86 7.90 -2.42 14.76
CA ALA A 86 8.15 -2.36 16.20
C ALA A 86 7.17 -3.19 17.05
N ASN A 87 6.02 -3.58 16.49
CA ASN A 87 5.02 -4.42 17.18
C ASN A 87 5.15 -5.92 16.86
N HIS A 88 6.17 -6.34 16.11
CA HIS A 88 6.35 -7.73 15.67
C HIS A 88 7.75 -8.31 15.93
N ILE A 89 8.38 -7.93 17.05
CA ILE A 89 9.53 -8.64 17.64
C ILE A 89 9.06 -9.61 18.72
#